data_AF-A0A2N2AKN1-F1
#
_entry.id   AF-A0A2N2AKN1-F1
#
_cell.length_a   1.000
_cell.length_b   1.000
_cell.length_c   1.000
_cell.angle_alpha   90.00
_cell.angle_beta   90.00
_cell.angle_gamma   90.00
#
_symmetry.space_group_name_H-M   'P 1'
#
loop_
_entity.id
_entity.type
_entity.pdbx_description
1 polymer ?
#
loop_
_entity_poly.entity_id
_entity_poly.type
_entity_poly.pdbx_seq_one_letter_code
_entity_poly.pdbx_strand_id
1 'polypeptide(L)' 'MHVIQAGDTFWKLAKHYGTTVEAITAANPDVDPLNLQIGETICIPLGIPGAKG' A
#
# COMPACT_ATOMS: atom_id res chain seq x y z
N MET A 1 1.31 -7.81 -5.24
CA MET A 1 -0.07 -7.31 -5.35
C MET A 1 -0.87 -7.75 -4.13
N HIS A 2 -1.82 -6.92 -3.70
CA HIS A 2 -2.75 -7.22 -2.60
C HIS A 2 -4.16 -6.81 -3.04
N VAL A 3 -5.16 -7.64 -2.71
CA VAL A 3 -6.58 -7.34 -2.98
C VAL A 3 -7.21 -6.80 -1.70
N ILE A 4 -7.70 -5.56 -1.75
CA ILE A 4 -8.26 -4.85 -0.59
C ILE A 4 -9.40 -5.64 0.04
N GLN A 5 -9.33 -5.78 1.36
CA GLN A 5 -10.33 -6.39 2.22
C GLN A 5 -10.95 -5.37 3.16
N ALA A 6 -12.07 -5.75 3.77
CA ALA A 6 -12.76 -4.90 4.74
C ALA A 6 -11.85 -4.53 5.92
N GLY A 7 -11.67 -3.23 6.14
CA GLY A 7 -10.87 -2.70 7.24
C GLY A 7 -9.39 -2.51 6.92
N ASP A 8 -8.95 -2.78 5.69
CA ASP A 8 -7.62 -2.41 5.22
C ASP A 8 -7.44 -0.90 5.18
N THR A 9 -6.21 -0.49 5.48
CA THR A 9 -5.72 0.86 5.26
C THR A 9 -4.28 0.75 4.81
N PHE A 10 -3.78 1.72 4.04
CA PHE A 10 -2.36 1.72 3.63
C PHE A 10 -1.42 1.61 4.83
N TRP A 11 -1.79 2.20 5.98
CA TRP A 11 -1.01 2.07 7.21
C TRP A 11 -0.93 0.62 7.72
N LYS A 12 -2.06 -0.09 7.79
CA LYS A 12 -2.09 -1.50 8.24
C LYS A 12 -1.32 -2.40 7.27
N LEU A 13 -1.50 -2.16 5.97
CA LEU A 13 -0.82 -2.91 4.92
C LEU A 13 0.69 -2.65 4.93
N ALA A 14 1.13 -1.40 5.10
CA ALA A 14 2.54 -1.06 5.25
C ALA A 14 3.18 -1.82 6.41
N LYS A 15 2.53 -1.82 7.58
CA LYS A 15 2.99 -2.57 8.76
C LYS A 15 3.00 -4.09 8.52
N HIS A 16 1.96 -4.62 7.88
CA HIS A 16 1.84 -6.06 7.60
C HIS A 16 2.91 -6.56 6.65
N TYR A 17 3.20 -5.80 5.59
CA TYR A 17 4.14 -6.18 4.54
C TYR A 17 5.58 -5.69 4.77
N GLY A 18 5.84 -4.94 5.84
CA GLY A 18 7.17 -4.41 6.13
C GLY A 18 7.63 -3.36 5.11
N THR A 19 6.72 -2.49 4.68
CA THR A 19 6.98 -1.36 3.77
C THR A 19 6.48 -0.05 4.39
N THR A 20 6.45 1.06 3.65
CA THR A 20 5.90 2.34 4.15
C THR A 20 4.66 2.77 3.39
N VAL A 21 3.86 3.64 4.00
CA VAL A 21 2.67 4.20 3.34
C VAL A 21 3.08 4.97 2.10
N GLU A 22 4.17 5.73 2.14
CA GLU A 22 4.70 6.50 1.01
C GLU A 22 5.09 5.58 -0.15
N ALA A 23 5.70 4.43 0.13
CA ALA A 23 6.05 3.46 -0.91
C ALA A 23 4.80 2.85 -1.55
N ILE A 24 3.77 2.53 -0.76
CA ILE A 24 2.48 2.05 -1.28
C ILE A 24 1.82 3.15 -2.12
N THR A 25 1.73 4.38 -1.63
CA THR A 25 1.14 5.50 -2.39
C THR A 25 1.88 5.76 -3.69
N ALA A 26 3.22 5.79 -3.67
CA ALA A 26 4.02 6.01 -4.87
C ALA A 26 3.87 4.89 -5.92
N ALA A 27 3.63 3.65 -5.47
CA ALA A 27 3.39 2.51 -6.35
C ALA A 27 1.95 2.47 -6.93
N ASN A 28 1.04 3.31 -6.43
CA ASN A 28 -0.38 3.33 -6.81
C ASN A 28 -0.87 4.77 -7.04
N PRO A 29 -0.35 5.50 -8.04
CA PRO A 29 -0.64 6.92 -8.25
C PRO A 29 -2.12 7.24 -8.55
N ASP A 30 -2.87 6.25 -9.04
CA ASP A 30 -4.29 6.40 -9.41
C ASP A 30 -5.26 5.95 -8.30
N VAL A 31 -4.74 5.55 -7.13
CA VAL A 31 -5.55 5.06 -6.00
C VAL A 31 -5.67 6.15 -4.95
N ASP A 32 -6.90 6.42 -4.49
CA ASP A 32 -7.17 7.30 -3.35
C ASP A 32 -7.06 6.49 -2.03
N PRO A 33 -6.04 6.74 -1.19
CA PRO A 33 -5.85 6.00 0.06
C PRO A 33 -6.98 6.20 1.09
N LEU A 34 -7.79 7.26 0.94
CA LEU A 34 -8.93 7.55 1.81
C LEU A 34 -10.23 6.90 1.31
N ASN A 35 -10.24 6.32 0.12
CA ASN A 35 -11.41 5.71 -0.51
C ASN A 35 -11.08 4.36 -1.16
N LEU A 36 -10.43 3.46 -0.41
CA LEU A 36 -10.10 2.11 -0.88
C LEU A 36 -11.37 1.27 -1.08
N GLN A 37 -11.46 0.60 -2.23
CA GLN A 37 -12.61 -0.24 -2.55
C GLN A 37 -12.32 -1.71 -2.27
N ILE A 38 -13.23 -2.41 -1.59
CA ILE A 38 -13.09 -3.86 -1.38
C ILE A 38 -13.04 -4.57 -2.74
N GLY A 39 -12.05 -5.45 -2.92
CA GLY A 39 -11.79 -6.15 -4.17
C GLY A 39 -10.87 -5.41 -5.14
N GLU A 40 -10.51 -4.15 -4.86
CA GLU A 40 -9.49 -3.42 -5.61
C GLU A 40 -8.12 -4.09 -5.44
N THR A 41 -7.33 -4.15 -6.52
CA THR A 41 -5.98 -4.70 -6.47
C THR A 41 -4.97 -3.56 -6.46
N ILE A 42 -4.12 -3.52 -5.43
CA ILE A 42 -3.05 -2.54 -5.31
C ILE A 42 -1.66 -3.21 -5.35
N CYS A 43 -0.66 -2.45 -5.78
CA CYS A 43 0.73 -2.81 -5.68
C CYS A 43 1.23 -2.64 -4.24
N ILE A 44 1.90 -3.66 -3.71
CA ILE A 44 2.60 -3.60 -2.43
C ILE A 44 4.08 -3.83 -2.71
N PRO A 45 4.93 -2.78 -2.66
CA PRO A 45 6.35 -2.93 -2.85
C PRO A 45 6.98 -3.59 -1.61
N LEU A 46 7.62 -4.74 -1.81
CA LEU A 46 8.45 -5.40 -0.80
C LEU A 46 9.86 -4.83 -0.92
N GLY A 47 10.25 -3.93 -0.02
CA GLY A 47 11.54 -3.24 -0.11
C GLY A 47 11.74 -2.22 1.01
N ILE A 48 12.97 -2.21 1.53
CA ILE A 48 13.38 -1.58 2.80
C ILE A 48 13.02 -0.08 2.84
N PRO A 49 12.51 0.44 3.98
CA PRO A 49 12.37 1.89 4.19
C PRO A 49 13.73 2.57 4.02
N GLY A 50 13.90 3.37 2.97
CA GLY A 50 15.07 4.23 2.83
C GLY A 50 16.12 3.84 1.79
N ALA A 51 15.77 3.17 0.69
CA ALA A 51 16.61 3.20 -0.52
C ALA A 51 16.60 4.60 -1.17
N LYS A 52 17.15 5.59 -0.46
CA LYS A 52 17.80 6.73 -1.09
C LYS A 52 19.17 6.22 -1.50
N GLY A 53 19.32 5.93 -2.80
CA GLY A 53 20.64 5.98 -3.44
C GLY A 53 21.15 7.42 -3.47
#